data_AF-A0A821J1F5-F1
#
_entry.id   AF-A0A821J1F5-F1
#
_cell.length_a   1.000
_cell.length_b   1.000
_cell.length_c   1.000
_cell.angle_alpha   90.00
_cell.angle_beta   90.00
_cell.angle_gamma   90.00
#
_symmetry.space_group_name_H-M   'P 1'
#
loop_
_entity.id
_entity.type
_entity.pdbx_description
1 polymer ?
#
loop_
_entity_poly.entity_id
_entity_poly.type
_entity_poly.pdbx_seq_one_letter_code
_entity_poly.pdbx_strand_id
1 'polypeptide(L)'
;MSNSTKTAIESAPIAADGPWASVGEHPNAITNRFYTYERVQEIVAFLQNLVSIKPEIAIICGSGLGGLAELIINKTVIPYSDIPHFPRSTVAGHRSNLIFGTLNGVDVVCMQGRFHPYEGYTTAA
;
A
#
# COMPACT_ATOMS: atom_id res chain seq x y z
N MET A 1 -24.25 -1.47 38.23
CA MET A 1 -25.07 -0.90 37.14
C MET A 1 -24.16 -0.09 36.24
N SER A 2 -23.91 -0.58 35.03
CA SER A 2 -23.53 0.19 33.83
C SER A 2 -23.08 -0.83 32.78
N ASN A 3 -24.04 -1.35 32.02
CA ASN A 3 -23.76 -2.02 30.76
C ASN A 3 -23.75 -0.93 29.69
N SER A 4 -22.62 -0.69 29.04
CA SER A 4 -22.56 0.08 27.80
C SER A 4 -22.14 -0.85 26.67
N THR A 5 -23.10 -1.06 25.79
CA THR A 5 -23.13 -1.91 24.61
C THR A 5 -21.99 -1.63 23.63
N LYS A 6 -21.27 -2.69 23.25
CA LYS A 6 -20.51 -2.74 21.98
C LYS A 6 -21.53 -2.75 20.85
N THR A 7 -21.71 -1.64 20.16
CA THR A 7 -22.42 -1.62 18.88
C THR A 7 -21.44 -2.09 17.82
N ALA A 8 -21.56 -3.35 17.40
CA ALA A 8 -20.97 -3.81 16.15
C ALA A 8 -21.70 -3.07 15.02
N ILE A 9 -20.94 -2.34 14.20
CA ILE A 9 -21.46 -1.71 13.00
C ILE A 9 -21.55 -2.82 11.95
N GLU A 10 -22.71 -3.48 11.86
CA GLU A 10 -23.03 -4.29 10.68
C GLU A 10 -23.12 -3.35 9.48
N SER A 11 -22.17 -3.45 8.56
CA SER A 11 -22.24 -2.73 7.29
C SER A 11 -23.33 -3.35 6.42
N ALA A 12 -24.46 -2.68 6.29
CA ALA A 12 -25.48 -3.03 5.31
C ALA A 12 -24.89 -2.99 3.88
N PRO A 13 -25.29 -3.91 2.97
CA PRO A 13 -24.88 -3.84 1.58
C PRO A 13 -25.49 -2.58 0.95
N ILE A 14 -24.63 -1.71 0.43
CA ILE A 14 -25.06 -0.50 -0.28
C ILE A 14 -25.55 -0.95 -1.65
N ALA A 15 -26.82 -0.62 -1.98
CA ALA A 15 -27.49 -1.05 -3.19
C ALA A 15 -26.71 -0.68 -4.47
N ALA A 16 -26.60 -1.66 -5.36
CA ALA A 16 -25.85 -1.61 -6.61
C ALA A 16 -26.70 -1.02 -7.76
N ASP A 17 -27.31 0.15 -7.57
CA ASP A 17 -28.34 0.66 -8.51
C ASP A 17 -27.88 1.87 -9.34
N GLY A 18 -26.56 2.11 -9.41
CA GLY A 18 -25.98 3.13 -10.27
C GLY A 18 -25.61 2.61 -11.67
N PRO A 19 -25.37 3.49 -12.66
CA PRO A 19 -25.05 3.11 -14.04
C PRO A 19 -23.78 2.26 -14.22
N TRP A 20 -23.08 1.97 -13.13
CA TRP A 20 -21.88 1.13 -13.05
C TRP A 20 -22.16 -0.29 -12.54
N ALA A 21 -23.42 -0.61 -12.20
CA ALA A 21 -23.85 -1.92 -11.67
C ALA A 21 -23.56 -3.09 -12.63
N SER A 22 -23.47 -2.81 -13.93
CA SER A 22 -23.25 -3.80 -14.98
C SER A 22 -21.78 -4.00 -15.35
N VAL A 23 -20.86 -3.22 -14.75
CA VAL A 23 -19.43 -3.40 -14.96
C VAL A 23 -18.98 -4.44 -13.94
N GLY A 24 -18.76 -5.68 -14.38
CA GLY A 24 -18.34 -6.77 -13.52
C GLY A 24 -17.17 -6.39 -12.61
N GLU A 25 -17.05 -7.04 -11.45
CA GLU A 25 -16.02 -6.78 -10.46
C GLU A 25 -14.65 -6.59 -11.15
N HIS A 26 -14.08 -5.38 -11.04
CA HIS A 26 -12.76 -5.11 -11.57
C HIS A 26 -11.77 -6.06 -10.89
N PRO A 27 -10.80 -6.67 -11.59
CA PRO A 27 -9.88 -7.65 -11.00
C PRO A 27 -9.06 -7.11 -9.81
N ASN A 28 -9.00 -5.77 -9.67
CA ASN A 28 -8.37 -5.05 -8.55
C ASN A 28 -9.37 -4.38 -7.59
N ALA A 29 -10.67 -4.67 -7.70
CA ALA A 29 -11.66 -4.19 -6.73
C ALA A 29 -11.30 -4.81 -5.37
N ILE A 30 -10.58 -4.04 -4.55
CA ILE A 30 -10.22 -4.49 -3.22
C ILE A 30 -11.54 -4.67 -2.47
N THR A 31 -11.89 -5.93 -2.20
CA THR A 31 -13.12 -6.30 -1.48
C THR A 31 -13.16 -5.76 -0.06
N ASN A 32 -12.03 -5.21 0.43
CA ASN A 32 -11.97 -4.45 1.66
C ASN A 32 -11.37 -3.06 1.43
N ARG A 33 -12.22 -2.04 1.40
CA ARG A 33 -11.87 -0.63 1.14
C ARG A 33 -11.09 0.05 2.28
N PHE A 34 -10.82 -0.65 3.37
CA PHE A 34 -10.24 -0.07 4.57
C PHE A 34 -9.01 -0.84 5.06
N TYR A 35 -7.97 -0.08 5.42
CA TYR A 35 -6.90 -0.56 6.28
C TYR A 35 -7.34 -0.36 7.73
N THR A 36 -7.50 -1.45 8.47
CA THR A 36 -7.64 -1.36 9.93
C THR A 36 -6.26 -1.11 10.54
N TYR A 37 -6.25 -0.62 11.79
CA TYR A 37 -5.00 -0.44 12.53
C TYR A 37 -4.20 -1.74 12.60
N GLU A 38 -4.86 -2.88 12.83
CA GLU A 38 -4.26 -4.20 12.94
C GLU A 38 -3.59 -4.62 11.64
N ARG A 39 -4.23 -4.40 10.49
CA ARG A 39 -3.63 -4.68 9.17
C ARG A 39 -2.37 -3.84 8.90
N VAL A 40 -2.40 -2.57 9.32
CA VAL A 40 -1.21 -1.72 9.22
C VAL A 40 -0.11 -2.23 10.16
N GLN A 41 -0.44 -2.66 11.38
CA GLN A 41 0.54 -3.25 12.30
C GLN A 41 1.12 -4.55 11.77
N GLU A 42 0.35 -5.40 11.09
CA GLU A 42 0.85 -6.61 10.43
C GLU A 42 1.88 -6.29 9.33
N ILE A 43 1.62 -5.26 8.52
CA ILE A 43 2.59 -4.76 7.53
C ILE A 43 3.85 -4.27 8.22
N VAL A 44 3.71 -3.45 9.27
CA VAL A 44 4.85 -2.88 10.01
C VAL A 44 5.70 -4.00 10.60
N ALA A 45 5.09 -4.98 11.27
CA ALA A 45 5.79 -6.12 11.86
C ALA A 45 6.51 -6.96 10.79
N PHE A 46 5.86 -7.20 9.65
CA PHE A 46 6.50 -7.88 8.52
C PHE A 46 7.75 -7.14 8.04
N LEU A 47 7.65 -5.83 7.82
CA LEU A 47 8.77 -5.01 7.34
C LEU A 47 9.90 -4.94 8.37
N GLN A 48 9.59 -4.77 9.66
CA GLN A 48 10.59 -4.73 10.74
C GLN A 48 11.41 -6.01 10.89
N ASN A 49 10.88 -7.16 10.46
CA ASN A 49 11.66 -8.41 10.42
C ASN A 49 12.65 -8.48 9.24
N LEU A 50 12.46 -7.65 8.21
CA LEU A 50 13.28 -7.63 7.00
C LEU A 50 14.28 -6.48 6.98
N VAL A 51 14.01 -5.39 7.70
CA VAL A 51 14.83 -4.18 7.67
C VAL A 51 15.21 -3.73 9.07
N SER A 52 16.48 -3.37 9.25
CA SER A 52 17.00 -2.82 10.51
C SER A 52 17.08 -1.30 10.52
N ILE A 53 17.00 -0.65 9.35
CA ILE A 53 17.07 0.81 9.25
C ILE A 53 15.75 1.45 9.65
N LYS A 54 15.84 2.66 10.21
CA LYS A 54 14.67 3.48 10.55
C LYS A 54 14.66 4.69 9.63
N PRO A 55 14.01 4.61 8.45
CA PRO A 55 14.09 5.67 7.46
C PRO A 55 13.49 6.97 8.00
N GLU A 56 14.18 8.08 7.75
CA GLU A 56 13.74 9.43 8.10
C GLU A 56 12.89 10.05 6.99
N ILE A 57 13.13 9.61 5.74
CA ILE A 57 12.48 10.16 4.54
C ILE A 57 11.85 9.03 3.72
N ALA A 58 10.59 9.22 3.33
CA ALA A 58 9.91 8.38 2.35
C ALA A 58 9.84 9.10 0.99
N ILE A 59 10.15 8.39 -0.08
CA ILE A 59 10.18 8.92 -1.45
C ILE A 59 9.21 8.10 -2.31
N ILE A 60 8.24 8.75 -2.97
CA ILE A 60 7.37 8.07 -3.94
C ILE A 60 7.92 8.31 -5.35
N CYS A 61 8.53 7.27 -5.91
CA CYS A 61 9.25 7.34 -7.17
C CYS A 61 8.25 7.19 -8.34
N GLY A 62 7.95 8.31 -9.01
CA GLY A 62 7.05 8.40 -10.15
C GLY A 62 7.66 8.01 -11.51
N SER A 63 6.87 8.16 -12.58
CA SER A 63 7.37 8.03 -13.96
C SER A 63 8.62 8.89 -14.17
N GLY A 64 9.70 8.28 -14.68
CA GLY A 64 11.00 8.94 -14.88
C GLY A 64 11.92 8.98 -13.67
N LEU A 65 11.44 8.67 -12.45
CA LEU A 65 12.25 8.64 -11.22
C LEU A 65 12.80 7.24 -10.88
N GLY A 66 12.69 6.27 -11.79
CA GLY A 66 13.25 4.93 -11.59
C GLY A 66 14.75 4.94 -11.32
N GLY A 67 15.49 5.86 -11.94
CA GLY A 67 16.93 6.02 -11.72
C GLY A 67 17.29 6.48 -10.30
N LEU A 68 16.42 7.23 -9.62
CA LEU A 68 16.65 7.68 -8.24
C LEU A 68 16.73 6.49 -7.27
N ALA A 69 15.87 5.49 -7.46
CA ALA A 69 15.88 4.27 -6.67
C ALA A 69 17.19 3.47 -6.83
N GLU A 70 17.85 3.59 -7.98
CA GLU A 70 19.14 2.93 -8.23
C GLU A 70 20.32 3.62 -7.55
N LEU A 71 20.16 4.89 -7.14
CA LEU A 71 21.18 5.63 -6.37
C LEU A 71 21.18 5.27 -4.88
N ILE A 72 20.18 4.53 -4.41
CA ILE A 72 20.09 4.07 -3.01
C ILE A 72 21.12 2.96 -2.80
N ILE A 73 21.98 3.14 -1.80
CA ILE A 73 23.00 2.15 -1.40
C ILE A 73 22.55 1.36 -0.16
N ASN A 74 23.24 0.26 0.13
CA ASN A 74 22.91 -0.66 1.24
C ASN A 74 21.44 -1.12 1.22
N LYS A 75 20.94 -1.40 0.00
CA LYS A 75 19.51 -1.55 -0.24
C LYS A 75 18.95 -2.89 0.22
N THR A 76 17.81 -2.86 0.90
CA THR A 76 16.89 -3.99 1.02
C THR A 76 15.69 -3.73 0.11
N VAL A 77 15.50 -4.59 -0.89
CA VAL A 77 14.45 -4.45 -1.91
C VAL A 77 13.35 -5.46 -1.60
N ILE A 78 12.13 -4.98 -1.36
CA ILE A 78 10.97 -5.81 -1.00
C ILE A 78 9.90 -5.61 -2.08
N PRO A 79 9.60 -6.62 -2.90
CA PRO A 79 8.50 -6.54 -3.86
C PRO A 79 7.16 -6.29 -3.15
N TYR A 80 6.31 -5.44 -3.72
CA TYR A 80 4.97 -5.17 -3.17
C TYR A 80 4.12 -6.44 -3.06
N SER A 81 4.34 -7.43 -3.93
CA SER A 81 3.64 -8.72 -3.91
C SER A 81 3.88 -9.54 -2.64
N ASP A 82 5.00 -9.28 -1.97
CA ASP A 82 5.48 -10.07 -0.83
C ASP A 82 5.04 -9.43 0.49
N ILE A 83 4.63 -8.16 0.47
CA ILE A 83 4.16 -7.42 1.63
C ILE A 83 2.68 -7.77 1.86
N PRO A 84 2.31 -8.31 3.05
CA PRO A 84 0.92 -8.63 3.37
C PRO A 84 0.00 -7.44 3.19
N HIS A 85 -1.20 -7.65 2.64
CA HIS A 85 -2.23 -6.63 2.41
C HIS A 85 -1.85 -5.47 1.47
N PHE A 86 -0.61 -5.40 0.99
CA PHE A 86 -0.11 -4.27 0.21
C PHE A 86 -0.69 -4.28 -1.22
N PRO A 87 -0.94 -3.10 -1.82
CA PRO A 87 -1.56 -3.06 -3.14
C PRO A 87 -0.58 -3.50 -4.23
N ARG A 88 -1.12 -4.03 -5.34
CA ARG A 88 -0.34 -4.52 -6.49
C ARG A 88 -0.57 -3.66 -7.73
N SER A 89 0.39 -2.81 -8.10
CA SER A 89 0.26 -2.03 -9.33
C SER A 89 0.25 -2.94 -10.55
N THR A 90 -0.62 -2.64 -11.51
CA THR A 90 -0.77 -3.41 -12.76
C THR A 90 -0.23 -2.66 -13.98
N VAL A 91 0.32 -1.46 -13.76
CA VAL A 91 0.85 -0.60 -14.82
C VAL A 91 2.22 -1.08 -15.29
N ALA A 92 2.35 -1.29 -16.59
CA ALA A 92 3.62 -1.63 -17.23
C ALA A 92 4.68 -0.56 -16.95
N GLY A 93 5.85 -0.97 -16.48
CA GLY A 93 6.97 -0.08 -16.13
C GLY A 93 7.07 0.28 -14.64
N HIS A 94 6.06 -0.03 -13.83
CA HIS A 94 6.21 -0.03 -12.38
C HIS A 94 6.92 -1.32 -11.94
N ARG A 95 8.10 -1.18 -11.35
CA ARG A 95 8.83 -2.35 -10.79
C ARG A 95 8.19 -2.85 -9.50
N SER A 96 7.40 -2.01 -8.83
CA SER A 96 6.60 -2.34 -7.65
C SER A 96 7.44 -2.87 -6.49
N ASN A 97 8.43 -2.08 -6.08
CA ASN A 97 9.31 -2.40 -4.95
C ASN A 97 9.25 -1.33 -3.87
N LEU A 98 9.31 -1.76 -2.61
CA LEU A 98 9.62 -0.93 -1.46
C LEU A 98 11.10 -1.10 -1.14
N ILE A 99 11.88 -0.03 -1.27
CA ILE A 99 13.34 -0.06 -1.20
C ILE A 99 13.78 0.72 0.02
N PHE A 100 14.37 0.03 0.99
CA PHE A 100 15.01 0.62 2.16
C PHE A 100 16.50 0.74 1.89
N GLY A 101 17.13 1.83 2.26
CA GLY A 101 18.58 1.98 2.19
C GLY A 101 19.02 3.37 2.57
N THR A 102 20.19 3.77 2.10
CA THR A 102 20.77 5.09 2.38
C THR A 102 20.92 5.89 1.09
N LEU A 103 20.54 7.16 1.10
CA LEU A 103 20.72 8.11 0.00
C LEU A 103 21.42 9.36 0.54
N ASN A 104 22.62 9.65 0.04
CA ASN A 104 23.46 10.77 0.50
C ASN A 104 23.66 10.80 2.04
N GLY A 105 23.84 9.63 2.65
CA GLY A 105 24.06 9.50 4.10
C GLY A 105 22.78 9.54 4.94
N VAL A 106 21.61 9.67 4.33
CA VAL A 106 20.31 9.67 5.03
C VAL A 106 19.59 8.35 4.80
N ASP A 107 19.05 7.74 5.86
CA ASP A 107 18.23 6.54 5.74
C ASP A 107 16.87 6.86 5.14
N VAL A 108 16.54 6.16 4.05
CA VAL A 108 15.35 6.41 3.24
C VAL A 108 14.59 5.13 2.95
N VAL A 109 13.30 5.31 2.66
CA VAL A 109 12.48 4.30 1.97
C VAL A 109 11.94 4.89 0.66
N CYS A 110 12.20 4.26 -0.49
CA CYS A 110 11.58 4.62 -1.78
C CYS A 110 10.53 3.59 -2.18
N MET A 111 9.36 4.09 -2.59
CA MET A 111 8.34 3.35 -3.32
C MET A 111 8.66 3.44 -4.82
N GLN A 112 9.24 2.37 -5.39
CA GLN A 112 9.56 2.28 -6.82
C GLN A 112 8.30 1.90 -7.62
N GLY A 113 7.48 2.91 -7.89
CA GLY A 113 6.14 2.77 -8.44
C GLY A 113 5.07 3.14 -7.42
N ARG A 114 3.91 3.55 -7.91
CA ARG A 114 2.78 4.07 -7.12
C ARG A 114 1.46 3.51 -7.63
N PHE A 115 0.40 3.71 -6.86
CA PHE A 115 -0.95 3.26 -7.19
C PHE A 115 -1.77 4.44 -7.68
N HIS A 116 -2.56 4.23 -8.72
CA HIS A 116 -3.41 5.26 -9.29
C HIS A 116 -4.89 4.89 -9.21
N PRO A 117 -5.80 5.87 -9.00
CA PRO A 117 -7.23 5.60 -8.98
C PRO A 117 -7.77 4.92 -10.24
N TYR A 118 -7.19 5.20 -11.41
CA TYR A 118 -7.60 4.58 -12.67
C TYR A 118 -7.28 3.08 -12.76
N GLU A 119 -6.44 2.53 -11.86
CA GLU A 119 -6.18 1.08 -11.76
C GLU A 119 -7.30 0.34 -10.98
N GLY A 120 -8.33 1.07 -10.53
CA GLY A 120 -9.43 0.57 -9.71
C GLY A 120 -9.24 0.80 -8.21
N TYR A 121 -8.21 1.56 -7.80
CA TYR A 121 -7.95 1.87 -6.39
C TYR A 121 -8.83 3.00 -5.87
N THR A 122 -9.38 2.82 -4.68
CA THR A 122 -10.06 3.86 -3.92
C THR A 122 -9.10 4.54 -2.96
N THR A 123 -9.34 5.81 -2.63
CA THR A 123 -8.70 6.42 -1.47
C THR A 123 -9.19 5.73 -0.20
N ALA A 124 -8.31 5.49 0.76
CA ALA A 124 -8.74 5.13 2.11
C ALA A 124 -9.55 6.30 2.67
N ALA A 125 -10.73 6.02 3.21
CA ALA A 125 -11.59 6.99 3.87
C ALA A 125 -11.42 6.93 5.39
#